data_AF-D3S4K5-F1
#
_entry.id   AF-D3S4K5-F1
#
_cell.length_a   1.000
_cell.length_b   1.000
_cell.length_c   1.000
_cell.angle_alpha   90.00
_cell.angle_beta   90.00
_cell.angle_gamma   90.00
#
_symmetry.space_group_name_H-M   'P 1'
#
loop_
_entity.id
_entity.type
_entity.pdbx_description
1 polymer ?
#
loop_
_entity_poly.entity_id
_entity_poly.type
_entity_poly.pdbx_seq_one_letter_code
_entity_poly.pdbx_strand_id
1 'polypeptide(L)'
;MKPKYALRKDMIGEFTLNKSFNTYRGKVLKADFNGPIEGIVMKNKKEHIYFYPLLALHMVKPINCVPINVIPKTSLPTNPKNVHIKEALSRIVGRTLKVYYETPKTSYLGRLLGFTRGVFSWTLVLEIHGEVVLLFNPDYIVYYGTKWKFLKNNPPYKPPRLMNITKTANHLKRCLLEDVVIEPEYPRINVENKVFVYPYGVVSKDDYLGKTVEDILKEKEFLI
;
A
#
# COMPACT_ATOMS: atom_id res chain seq x y z
N MET A 1 -16.93 -4.81 -1.87
CA MET A 1 -16.15 -4.53 -0.64
C MET A 1 -15.08 -3.47 -0.92
N LYS A 2 -14.86 -2.49 -0.03
CA LYS A 2 -13.73 -1.56 -0.14
C LYS A 2 -12.49 -2.17 0.53
N PRO A 3 -11.26 -1.97 0.02
CA PRO A 3 -10.03 -2.50 0.63
C PRO A 3 -9.86 -2.17 2.12
N LYS A 4 -10.25 -0.95 2.53
CA LYS A 4 -10.25 -0.52 3.94
C LYS A 4 -11.07 -1.39 4.90
N TYR A 5 -12.04 -2.15 4.38
CA TYR A 5 -12.85 -3.07 5.19
C TYR A 5 -12.23 -4.46 5.32
N ALA A 6 -11.36 -4.82 4.36
CA ALA A 6 -10.63 -6.09 4.37
C ALA A 6 -9.37 -5.98 5.24
N LEU A 7 -8.71 -4.82 5.22
CA LEU A 7 -7.54 -4.53 6.04
C LEU A 7 -7.90 -3.54 7.16
N ARG A 8 -8.15 -4.05 8.36
CA ARG A 8 -8.53 -3.26 9.53
C ARG A 8 -7.31 -2.84 10.36
N LYS A 9 -7.44 -1.74 11.10
CA LYS A 9 -6.48 -1.35 12.14
C LYS A 9 -6.31 -2.52 13.11
N ASP A 10 -5.09 -2.69 13.61
CA ASP A 10 -4.69 -3.69 14.59
C ASP A 10 -4.72 -5.16 14.13
N MET A 11 -5.10 -5.44 12.88
CA MET A 11 -5.04 -6.81 12.38
C MET A 11 -3.62 -7.22 11.97
N ILE A 12 -3.36 -8.53 11.99
CA ILE A 12 -2.10 -9.07 11.48
C ILE A 12 -2.27 -9.33 9.99
N GLY A 13 -1.31 -8.86 9.19
CA GLY A 13 -1.25 -9.11 7.76
C GLY A 13 0.10 -9.72 7.35
N GLU A 14 0.06 -10.46 6.26
CA GLU A 14 1.24 -10.87 5.49
C GLU A 14 1.37 -9.95 4.28
N PHE A 15 2.53 -9.32 4.13
CA PHE A 15 2.82 -8.27 3.17
C PHE A 15 3.90 -8.74 2.22
N THR A 16 3.59 -8.82 0.94
CA THR A 16 4.52 -9.22 -0.11
C THR A 16 4.95 -7.98 -0.91
N LEU A 17 6.25 -7.81 -1.10
CA LEU A 17 6.82 -6.71 -1.88
C LEU A 17 6.94 -7.04 -3.36
N ASN A 18 6.79 -6.03 -4.23
CA ASN A 18 6.88 -6.17 -5.69
C ASN A 18 8.25 -6.70 -6.18
N LYS A 19 9.36 -6.23 -5.60
CA LYS A 19 10.70 -6.55 -6.13
C LYS A 19 11.26 -7.90 -5.68
N SER A 20 10.91 -8.37 -4.49
CA SER A 20 11.57 -9.53 -3.87
C SER A 20 10.65 -10.72 -3.63
N PHE A 21 9.32 -10.57 -3.79
CA PHE A 21 8.32 -11.53 -3.31
C PHE A 21 8.48 -11.97 -1.83
N ASN A 22 9.37 -11.31 -1.09
CA ASN A 22 9.55 -11.58 0.32
C ASN A 22 8.27 -11.19 1.04
N THR A 23 7.79 -12.12 1.86
CA THR A 23 6.59 -11.94 2.64
C THR A 23 6.98 -11.59 4.07
N TYR A 24 6.48 -10.46 4.54
CA TYR A 24 6.70 -9.95 5.89
C TYR A 24 5.41 -10.04 6.67
N ARG A 25 5.49 -10.37 7.96
CA ARG A 25 4.31 -10.44 8.83
C ARG A 25 4.36 -9.39 9.91
N GLY A 26 3.23 -8.73 10.16
CA GLY A 26 3.13 -7.76 11.25
C GLY A 26 1.73 -7.19 11.43
N LYS A 27 1.59 -6.39 12.47
CA LYS A 27 0.35 -5.74 12.88
C LYS A 27 0.17 -4.44 12.08
N VAL A 28 -0.98 -4.26 11.46
CA VAL A 28 -1.36 -3.04 10.75
C VAL A 28 -1.64 -1.93 11.77
N LEU A 29 -0.93 -0.81 11.70
CA LEU A 29 -1.19 0.37 12.53
C LEU A 29 -2.08 1.38 11.82
N LYS A 30 -1.90 1.52 10.50
CA LYS A 30 -2.69 2.41 9.63
C LYS A 30 -2.61 1.92 8.20
N ALA A 31 -3.69 2.09 7.44
CA ALA A 31 -3.73 1.86 6.01
C ALA A 31 -4.44 3.02 5.32
N ASP A 32 -3.74 3.70 4.41
CA ASP A 32 -4.28 4.77 3.59
C ASP A 32 -4.21 4.38 2.11
N PHE A 33 -5.37 4.40 1.46
CA PHE A 33 -5.54 4.01 0.06
C PHE A 33 -5.91 5.19 -0.84
N ASN A 34 -6.24 6.35 -0.27
CA ASN A 34 -6.82 7.48 -1.01
C ASN A 34 -6.18 8.83 -0.63
N GLY A 35 -5.26 8.87 0.33
CA GLY A 35 -4.55 10.07 0.73
C GLY A 35 -3.42 10.45 -0.24
N PRO A 36 -2.76 11.60 -0.02
CA PRO A 36 -1.58 12.00 -0.78
C PRO A 36 -0.40 11.02 -0.60
N ILE A 37 -0.43 10.23 0.49
CA ILE A 37 0.56 9.22 0.81
C ILE A 37 -0.17 7.88 0.95
N GLU A 38 -0.30 7.18 -0.17
CA GLU A 38 -0.88 5.85 -0.19
C GLU A 38 0.11 4.82 0.35
N GLY A 39 -0.24 4.20 1.48
CA GLY A 39 0.61 3.19 2.08
C GLY A 39 0.02 2.54 3.31
N ILE A 40 0.73 1.53 3.80
CA ILE A 40 0.38 0.78 4.99
C ILE A 40 1.53 0.92 5.99
N VAL A 41 1.17 1.31 7.21
CA VAL A 41 2.06 1.31 8.36
C VAL A 41 1.90 -0.01 9.07
N MET A 42 3.00 -0.73 9.25
CA MET A 42 2.99 -1.98 9.99
C MET A 42 4.05 -1.99 11.09
N LYS A 43 3.74 -2.74 12.15
CA LYS A 43 4.63 -3.05 13.25
C LYS A 43 4.99 -4.52 13.20
N ASN A 44 6.27 -4.83 13.08
CA ASN A 44 6.74 -6.21 13.04
C ASN A 44 6.84 -6.83 14.45
N LYS A 45 7.23 -8.11 14.53
CA LYS A 45 7.43 -8.81 15.82
C LYS A 45 8.54 -8.24 16.71
N LYS A 46 9.48 -7.47 16.14
CA LYS A 46 10.57 -6.78 16.87
C LYS A 46 10.19 -5.35 17.26
N GLU A 47 8.90 -5.03 17.26
CA GLU A 47 8.36 -3.71 17.56
C GLU A 47 8.81 -2.58 16.60
N HIS A 48 9.47 -2.93 15.49
CA HIS A 48 9.88 -1.96 14.48
C HIS A 48 8.70 -1.58 13.60
N ILE A 49 8.59 -0.27 13.37
CA ILE A 49 7.55 0.34 12.56
C ILE A 49 8.11 0.62 11.17
N TYR A 50 7.36 0.20 10.17
CA TYR A 50 7.69 0.36 8.77
C TYR A 50 6.54 1.01 8.03
N PHE A 51 6.87 1.88 7.10
CA PHE A 51 5.94 2.39 6.09
C PHE A 51 6.17 1.67 4.76
N TYR A 52 5.10 1.06 4.26
CA TYR A 52 5.07 0.37 2.97
C TYR A 52 4.19 1.17 2.00
N PRO A 53 4.77 1.85 1.00
CA PRO A 53 3.98 2.53 -0.01
C PRO A 53 3.23 1.52 -0.88
N LEU A 54 1.99 1.83 -1.27
CA LEU A 54 1.18 0.88 -2.07
C LEU A 54 1.84 0.53 -3.41
N LEU A 55 2.63 1.43 -3.98
CA LEU A 55 3.43 1.19 -5.20
C LEU A 55 4.53 0.14 -5.01
N ALA A 56 5.02 -0.09 -3.79
CA ALA A 56 6.02 -1.10 -3.50
C ALA A 56 5.41 -2.45 -3.06
N LEU A 57 4.11 -2.46 -2.75
CA LEU A 57 3.39 -3.66 -2.35
C LEU A 57 2.86 -4.41 -3.56
N HIS A 58 2.97 -5.72 -3.48
CA HIS A 58 2.41 -6.68 -4.42
C HIS A 58 1.08 -7.21 -3.92
N MET A 59 1.11 -7.73 -2.69
CA MET A 59 0.00 -8.42 -2.08
C MET A 59 -0.02 -8.14 -0.58
N VAL A 60 -1.21 -8.03 -0.01
CA VAL A 60 -1.43 -8.12 1.43
C VAL A 60 -2.50 -9.17 1.70
N LYS A 61 -2.15 -10.17 2.50
CA LYS A 61 -3.08 -11.19 3.01
C LYS A 61 -3.42 -10.86 4.47
N PRO A 62 -4.61 -10.31 4.75
CA PRO A 62 -5.05 -10.07 6.12
C PRO A 62 -5.43 -11.40 6.78
N ILE A 63 -4.81 -11.72 7.92
CA ILE A 63 -5.03 -12.99 8.62
C ILE A 63 -6.42 -13.02 9.23
N ASN A 64 -7.08 -14.19 9.16
CA ASN A 64 -8.43 -14.44 9.69
C ASN A 64 -9.52 -13.53 9.08
N CYS A 65 -9.26 -12.93 7.92
CA CYS A 65 -10.29 -12.17 7.20
C CYS A 65 -11.14 -13.12 6.35
N VAL A 66 -12.37 -13.36 6.81
CA VAL A 66 -13.35 -14.17 6.07
C VAL A 66 -13.95 -13.33 4.93
N PRO A 67 -14.09 -13.89 3.72
CA PRO A 67 -14.73 -13.20 2.60
C PRO A 67 -16.19 -12.90 2.92
N ILE A 68 -16.62 -11.66 2.62
CA ILE A 68 -18.04 -11.29 2.73
C ILE A 68 -18.78 -11.85 1.52
N ASN A 69 -19.99 -12.38 1.72
CA ASN A 69 -20.87 -12.75 0.62
C ASN A 69 -21.23 -11.52 -0.22
N VAL A 70 -20.59 -11.41 -1.39
CA VAL A 70 -20.94 -10.42 -2.40
C VAL A 70 -21.87 -11.11 -3.41
N ILE A 71 -23.13 -10.68 -3.45
CA ILE A 71 -24.08 -11.14 -4.45
C ILE A 71 -23.61 -10.60 -5.81
N PRO A 72 -23.28 -11.46 -6.79
CA PRO A 72 -22.94 -11.00 -8.12
C PRO A 72 -24.16 -10.27 -8.70
N LYS A 73 -23.93 -9.12 -9.35
CA LYS A 73 -25.02 -8.44 -10.06
C LYS A 73 -25.63 -9.43 -11.06
N THR A 74 -26.95 -9.60 -10.99
CA THR A 74 -27.74 -10.63 -11.65
C THR A 74 -27.85 -10.45 -13.16
N SER A 75 -27.35 -9.35 -13.72
CA SER A 75 -27.22 -9.20 -15.17
C SER A 75 -26.10 -10.11 -15.68
N LEU A 76 -26.46 -11.11 -16.49
CA LEU A 76 -25.52 -11.77 -17.41
C LEU A 76 -24.69 -10.70 -18.10
N PRO A 77 -23.36 -10.72 -18.01
CA PRO A 77 -22.57 -9.65 -18.59
C PRO A 77 -22.65 -9.82 -20.11
N THR A 78 -23.25 -8.86 -20.81
CA THR A 78 -22.64 -8.40 -22.06
C THR A 78 -21.17 -8.23 -21.72
N ASN A 79 -20.32 -9.14 -22.20
CA ASN A 79 -18.88 -9.08 -22.01
C ASN A 79 -18.47 -7.65 -22.33
N PRO A 80 -18.03 -6.84 -21.35
CA PRO A 80 -17.97 -5.40 -21.51
C PRO A 80 -16.73 -5.02 -22.33
N LYS A 81 -16.74 -5.43 -23.59
CA LYS A 81 -15.73 -5.07 -24.58
C LYS A 81 -15.76 -3.56 -24.74
N ASN A 82 -14.58 -2.95 -24.82
CA ASN A 82 -14.42 -1.52 -25.06
C ASN A 82 -14.98 -0.58 -23.97
N VAL A 83 -15.13 -1.04 -22.72
CA VAL A 83 -15.42 -0.13 -21.59
C VAL A 83 -14.18 0.18 -20.76
N HIS A 84 -14.23 1.29 -20.03
CA HIS A 84 -13.18 1.66 -19.10
C HIS A 84 -13.04 0.64 -17.95
N ILE A 85 -11.81 0.34 -17.52
CA ILE A 85 -11.52 -0.73 -16.55
C ILE A 85 -12.30 -0.61 -15.22
N LYS A 86 -12.53 0.62 -14.74
CA LYS A 86 -13.34 0.87 -13.53
C LYS A 86 -14.77 0.35 -13.69
N GLU A 87 -15.34 0.54 -14.86
CA GLU A 87 -16.69 0.09 -15.19
C GLU A 87 -16.73 -1.43 -15.39
N ALA A 88 -15.75 -1.99 -16.10
CA ALA A 88 -15.58 -3.43 -16.25
C ALA A 88 -15.52 -4.12 -14.88
N LEU A 89 -14.65 -3.64 -13.98
CA LEU A 89 -14.54 -4.14 -12.61
C LEU A 89 -15.88 -4.06 -11.86
N SER A 90 -16.59 -2.93 -11.96
CA SER A 90 -17.90 -2.75 -11.31
C SER A 90 -18.97 -3.74 -11.77
N ARG A 91 -18.89 -4.20 -13.02
CA ARG A 91 -19.81 -5.19 -13.61
C ARG A 91 -19.46 -6.63 -13.21
N ILE A 92 -18.18 -6.92 -12.95
CA ILE A 92 -17.68 -8.28 -12.66
C ILE A 92 -17.40 -8.53 -11.18
N VAL A 93 -17.70 -7.58 -10.28
CA VAL A 93 -17.69 -7.83 -8.83
C VAL A 93 -18.59 -9.02 -8.50
N GLY A 94 -18.07 -9.94 -7.68
CA GLY A 94 -18.67 -11.22 -7.33
C GLY A 94 -18.32 -12.36 -8.29
N ARG A 95 -17.58 -12.10 -9.38
CA ARG A 95 -17.18 -13.11 -10.38
C ARG A 95 -15.70 -13.47 -10.26
N THR A 96 -15.36 -14.66 -10.74
CA THR A 96 -13.97 -15.14 -10.85
C THR A 96 -13.27 -14.50 -12.04
N LEU A 97 -12.08 -13.96 -11.83
CA LEU A 97 -11.26 -13.36 -12.87
C LEU A 97 -9.77 -13.67 -12.62
N LYS A 98 -8.95 -13.50 -13.66
CA LYS A 98 -7.50 -13.67 -13.56
C LYS A 98 -6.82 -12.30 -13.54
N VAL A 99 -6.03 -12.04 -12.50
CA VAL A 99 -5.22 -10.83 -12.33
C VAL A 99 -3.78 -11.14 -12.72
N TYR A 100 -3.14 -10.24 -13.44
CA TYR A 100 -1.78 -10.45 -13.94
C TYR A 100 -0.83 -9.31 -13.58
N TYR A 101 0.42 -9.71 -13.41
CA TYR A 101 1.58 -8.87 -13.23
C TYR A 101 2.61 -9.21 -14.31
N GLU A 102 3.12 -8.20 -14.99
CA GLU A 102 4.23 -8.29 -15.94
C GLU A 102 5.57 -8.26 -15.20
N THR A 103 5.64 -7.54 -14.08
CA THR A 103 6.81 -7.51 -13.20
C THR A 103 6.37 -7.50 -11.74
N PRO A 104 6.54 -8.61 -11.01
CA PRO A 104 7.05 -9.91 -11.48
C PRO A 104 6.04 -10.67 -12.36
N LYS A 105 6.49 -11.56 -13.25
CA LYS A 105 5.61 -12.38 -14.12
C LYS A 105 4.80 -13.39 -13.30
N THR A 106 3.66 -12.96 -12.78
CA THR A 106 2.78 -13.80 -11.96
C THR A 106 1.32 -13.52 -12.26
N SER A 107 0.45 -14.45 -11.87
CA SER A 107 -0.99 -14.31 -12.03
C SER A 107 -1.76 -14.97 -10.91
N TYR A 108 -2.88 -14.36 -10.55
CA TYR A 108 -3.78 -14.84 -9.50
C TYR A 108 -5.16 -15.09 -10.08
N LEU A 109 -5.75 -16.23 -9.73
CA LEU A 109 -7.13 -16.55 -10.06
C LEU A 109 -7.96 -16.46 -8.77
N GLY A 110 -9.01 -15.65 -8.80
CA GLY A 110 -9.85 -15.46 -7.61
C GLY A 110 -11.16 -14.76 -7.90
N ARG A 111 -12.07 -14.79 -6.93
CA ARG A 111 -13.35 -14.08 -6.99
C ARG A 111 -13.15 -12.63 -6.57
N LEU A 112 -13.52 -11.69 -7.43
CA LEU A 112 -13.41 -10.26 -7.13
C LEU A 112 -14.46 -9.85 -6.09
N LEU A 113 -14.03 -9.51 -4.88
CA LEU A 113 -14.92 -9.01 -3.82
C LEU A 113 -15.12 -7.49 -3.90
N GLY A 114 -14.19 -6.79 -4.53
CA GLY A 114 -14.28 -5.36 -4.79
C GLY A 114 -12.93 -4.76 -5.15
N PHE A 115 -12.89 -3.44 -5.28
CA PHE A 115 -11.68 -2.73 -5.70
C PHE A 115 -11.74 -1.27 -5.24
N THR A 116 -10.60 -0.61 -5.26
CA THR A 116 -10.50 0.85 -5.18
C THR A 116 -9.46 1.34 -6.17
N ARG A 117 -9.67 2.55 -6.69
CA ARG A 117 -8.65 3.32 -7.38
C ARG A 117 -8.27 4.47 -6.46
N GLY A 118 -7.03 4.49 -6.02
CA GLY A 118 -6.43 5.63 -5.34
C GLY A 118 -6.06 6.74 -6.32
N VAL A 119 -5.34 7.74 -5.84
CA VAL A 119 -4.68 8.78 -6.65
C VAL A 119 -3.62 8.15 -7.56
N PHE A 120 -2.81 7.21 -7.03
CA PHE A 120 -1.67 6.63 -7.74
C PHE A 120 -1.77 5.12 -7.93
N SER A 121 -2.50 4.42 -7.07
CA SER A 121 -2.55 2.97 -7.08
C SER A 121 -3.92 2.38 -7.39
N TRP A 122 -3.92 1.13 -7.85
CA TRP A 122 -5.10 0.27 -7.89
C TRP A 122 -5.00 -0.81 -6.82
N THR A 123 -6.10 -1.08 -6.14
CA THR A 123 -6.17 -2.20 -5.19
C THR A 123 -7.39 -3.06 -5.51
N LEU A 124 -7.17 -4.34 -5.72
CA LEU A 124 -8.21 -5.34 -5.89
C LEU A 124 -8.34 -6.16 -4.60
N VAL A 125 -9.58 -6.39 -4.17
CA VAL A 125 -9.90 -7.33 -3.09
C VAL A 125 -10.37 -8.61 -3.76
N LEU A 126 -9.60 -9.68 -3.63
CA LEU A 126 -9.95 -10.99 -4.14
C LEU A 126 -10.15 -11.99 -3.01
N GLU A 127 -10.99 -12.96 -3.29
CA GLU A 127 -11.03 -14.23 -2.57
C GLU A 127 -10.25 -15.27 -3.37
N ILE A 128 -9.24 -15.85 -2.73
CA ILE A 128 -8.40 -16.91 -3.29
C ILE A 128 -8.38 -18.04 -2.26
N HIS A 129 -8.85 -19.23 -2.65
CA HIS A 129 -8.94 -20.40 -1.77
C HIS A 129 -9.63 -20.15 -0.41
N GLY A 130 -10.71 -19.35 -0.41
CA GLY A 130 -11.48 -19.02 0.80
C GLY A 130 -10.87 -17.93 1.68
N GLU A 131 -9.72 -17.37 1.28
CA GLU A 131 -9.04 -16.29 2.01
C GLU A 131 -9.15 -14.96 1.25
N VAL A 132 -9.26 -13.86 2.00
CA VAL A 132 -9.23 -12.51 1.42
C VAL A 132 -7.79 -12.09 1.17
N VAL A 133 -7.53 -11.60 -0.04
CA VAL A 133 -6.24 -11.11 -0.49
C VAL A 133 -6.41 -9.75 -1.14
N LEU A 134 -5.57 -8.79 -0.76
CA LEU A 134 -5.46 -7.50 -1.42
C LEU A 134 -4.31 -7.56 -2.43
N LEU A 135 -4.61 -7.35 -3.70
CA LEU A 135 -3.63 -7.24 -4.77
C LEU A 135 -3.45 -5.77 -5.14
N PHE A 136 -2.20 -5.31 -5.16
CA PHE A 136 -1.84 -3.92 -5.39
C PHE A 136 -1.19 -3.75 -6.76
N ASN A 137 -1.58 -2.69 -7.47
CA ASN A 137 -1.04 -2.29 -8.77
C ASN A 137 -0.88 -3.40 -9.80
N PRO A 138 -1.93 -4.22 -10.04
CA PRO A 138 -1.91 -5.18 -11.13
C PRO A 138 -1.75 -4.49 -12.49
N ASP A 139 -1.14 -5.18 -13.45
CA ASP A 139 -0.93 -4.64 -14.80
C ASP A 139 -2.19 -4.76 -15.65
N TYR A 140 -2.87 -5.91 -15.56
CA TYR A 140 -4.13 -6.14 -16.25
C TYR A 140 -4.95 -7.24 -15.59
N ILE A 141 -6.23 -7.29 -15.95
CA ILE A 141 -7.10 -8.43 -15.68
C ILE A 141 -7.53 -9.10 -16.98
N VAL A 142 -7.89 -10.38 -16.87
CA VAL A 142 -8.58 -11.14 -17.90
C VAL A 142 -9.86 -11.73 -17.34
N TYR A 143 -10.97 -11.48 -18.03
CA TYR A 143 -12.29 -12.06 -17.74
C TYR A 143 -12.95 -12.47 -19.05
N TYR A 144 -13.35 -13.74 -19.17
CA TYR A 144 -13.90 -14.34 -20.40
C TYR A 144 -13.13 -13.94 -21.68
N GLY A 145 -11.81 -14.14 -21.66
CA GLY A 145 -10.92 -13.87 -22.81
C GLY A 145 -10.69 -12.38 -23.12
N THR A 146 -11.34 -11.47 -22.41
CA THR A 146 -11.16 -10.02 -22.61
C THR A 146 -10.13 -9.47 -21.63
N LYS A 147 -9.17 -8.68 -22.14
CA LYS A 147 -8.07 -8.11 -21.37
C LYS A 147 -8.31 -6.63 -21.12
N TRP A 148 -8.30 -6.21 -19.85
CA TRP A 148 -8.32 -4.79 -19.48
C TRP A 148 -7.03 -4.43 -18.76
N LYS A 149 -6.30 -3.46 -19.32
CA LYS A 149 -5.07 -2.92 -18.73
C LYS A 149 -5.41 -1.85 -17.69
N PHE A 150 -4.70 -1.85 -16.56
CA PHE A 150 -4.80 -0.77 -15.59
C PHE A 150 -3.99 0.42 -16.06
N LEU A 151 -4.61 1.60 -16.03
CA LEU A 151 -3.91 2.86 -16.24
C LEU A 151 -3.08 3.16 -14.99
N LYS A 152 -1.76 3.27 -15.17
CA LYS A 152 -0.82 3.68 -14.14
C LYS A 152 -0.68 5.21 -14.17
N ASN A 153 -0.89 5.86 -13.04
CA ASN A 153 -0.63 7.29 -12.90
C ASN A 153 0.80 7.47 -12.39
N ASN A 154 1.55 8.41 -12.99
CA ASN A 154 2.83 8.84 -12.43
C ASN A 154 2.56 9.81 -11.27
N PRO A 155 3.08 9.55 -10.06
CA PRO A 155 2.96 10.51 -8.97
C PRO A 155 3.74 11.80 -9.31
N PRO A 156 3.22 13.00 -8.96
CA PRO A 156 3.92 14.27 -9.16
C PRO A 156 5.10 14.45 -8.19
N TYR A 157 5.27 13.53 -7.23
CA TYR A 157 6.33 13.50 -6.24
C TYR A 157 7.23 12.28 -6.46
N LYS A 158 8.47 12.35 -5.96
CA LYS A 158 9.35 11.18 -5.90
C LYS A 158 8.58 10.03 -5.21
N PRO A 159 8.54 8.82 -5.81
CA PRO A 159 7.75 7.74 -5.25
C PRO A 159 8.24 7.44 -3.83
N PRO A 160 7.33 7.39 -2.85
CA PRO A 160 7.71 7.15 -1.47
C PRO A 160 8.48 5.83 -1.37
N ARG A 161 9.51 5.81 -0.52
CA ARG A 161 10.34 4.62 -0.29
C ARG A 161 9.78 3.78 0.84
N LEU A 162 10.13 2.50 0.83
CA LEU A 162 9.98 1.68 2.04
C LEU A 162 10.87 2.29 3.11
N MET A 163 10.27 2.73 4.21
CA MET A 163 10.96 3.41 5.29
C MET A 163 10.84 2.58 6.57
N ASN A 164 11.98 2.32 7.23
CA ASN A 164 11.99 1.80 8.59
C ASN A 164 11.99 2.97 9.57
N ILE A 165 10.79 3.41 9.96
CA ILE A 165 10.58 4.60 10.80
C ILE A 165 11.34 4.45 12.13
N THR A 166 11.34 3.26 12.74
CA THR A 166 12.02 3.01 14.01
C THR A 166 13.54 3.16 13.89
N LYS A 167 14.15 2.58 12.85
CA LYS A 167 15.60 2.71 12.64
C LYS A 167 15.99 4.15 12.33
N THR A 168 15.21 4.84 11.51
CA THR A 168 15.47 6.25 11.17
C THR A 168 15.34 7.13 12.42
N ALA A 169 14.29 6.96 13.23
CA ALA A 169 14.12 7.71 14.47
C ALA A 169 15.25 7.43 15.48
N ASN A 170 15.64 6.17 15.66
CA ASN A 170 16.74 5.81 16.55
C ASN A 170 18.09 6.37 16.09
N HIS A 171 18.27 6.56 14.78
CA HIS A 171 19.46 7.22 14.27
C HIS A 171 19.44 8.71 14.57
N LEU A 172 18.33 9.38 14.30
CA LEU A 172 18.14 10.80 14.63
C LEU A 172 18.37 11.05 16.13
N LYS A 173 17.82 10.21 17.01
CA LYS A 173 18.06 10.27 18.47
C LYS A 173 19.53 10.21 18.90
N ARG A 174 20.41 9.63 18.07
CA ARG A 174 21.85 9.54 18.38
C ARG A 174 22.63 10.74 17.86
N CYS A 175 22.12 11.40 16.82
CA CYS A 175 22.77 12.53 16.18
C CYS A 175 22.27 13.88 16.70
N LEU A 176 21.06 13.90 17.26
CA LEU A 176 20.35 15.08 17.73
C LEU A 176 20.26 15.06 19.26
N LEU A 177 20.28 16.25 19.87
CA LEU A 177 20.01 16.43 21.30
C LEU A 177 18.51 16.65 21.55
N GLU A 178 17.76 16.94 20.49
CA GLU A 178 16.34 17.23 20.47
C GLU A 178 15.47 15.99 20.74
N ASP A 179 14.24 16.20 21.22
CA ASP A 179 13.29 15.11 21.40
C ASP A 179 12.77 14.60 20.05
N VAL A 180 12.87 13.29 19.84
CA VAL A 180 12.50 12.60 18.61
C VAL A 180 11.41 11.57 18.92
N VAL A 181 10.20 11.84 18.43
CA VAL A 181 9.01 11.01 18.67
C VAL A 181 8.54 10.38 17.36
N ILE A 182 8.16 9.11 17.43
CA ILE A 182 7.52 8.42 16.29
C ILE A 182 6.01 8.62 16.42
N GLU A 183 5.38 9.06 15.33
CA GLU A 183 3.93 9.22 15.23
C GLU A 183 3.36 8.24 14.18
N PRO A 184 2.99 7.00 14.58
CA PRO A 184 2.62 5.96 13.62
C PRO A 184 1.31 6.24 12.89
N GLU A 185 0.42 7.03 13.52
CA GLU A 185 -0.84 7.44 12.91
C GLU A 185 -0.64 8.50 11.81
N TYR A 186 0.50 9.20 11.82
CA TYR A 186 0.87 10.22 10.84
C TYR A 186 2.12 9.84 10.06
N PRO A 187 2.29 8.55 9.68
CA PRO A 187 3.58 7.87 9.45
C PRO A 187 4.81 8.79 9.35
N ARG A 188 5.17 9.42 10.46
CA ARG A 188 6.22 10.45 10.51
C ARG A 188 7.04 10.36 11.77
N ILE A 189 8.21 10.97 11.70
CA ILE A 189 9.07 11.25 12.86
C ILE A 189 8.95 12.74 13.13
N ASN A 190 8.66 13.06 14.38
CA ASN A 190 8.54 14.43 14.87
C ASN A 190 9.79 14.76 15.68
N VAL A 191 10.50 15.82 15.30
CA VAL A 191 11.64 16.37 16.03
C VAL A 191 11.21 17.71 16.61
N GLU A 192 11.09 17.77 17.93
CA GLU A 192 10.78 18.97 18.72
C GLU A 192 9.51 19.74 18.26
N ASN A 193 8.54 19.09 17.60
CA ASN A 193 7.39 19.74 16.95
C ASN A 193 7.73 20.81 15.89
N LYS A 194 9.00 20.88 15.46
CA LYS A 194 9.51 21.84 14.48
C LYS A 194 9.81 21.19 13.14
N VAL A 195 10.36 19.97 13.17
CA VAL A 195 10.73 19.22 11.96
C VAL A 195 9.99 17.90 11.89
N PHE A 196 9.37 17.64 10.74
CA PHE A 196 8.60 16.43 10.48
C PHE A 196 9.24 15.65 9.34
N VAL A 197 9.72 14.46 9.62
CA VAL A 197 10.30 13.55 8.62
C VAL A 197 9.23 12.59 8.14
N TYR A 198 8.89 12.66 6.86
CA TYR A 198 7.97 11.76 6.19
C TYR A 198 8.73 10.81 5.24
N PRO A 199 8.10 9.70 4.82
CA PRO A 199 8.68 8.78 3.82
C PRO A 199 8.98 9.39 2.44
N TYR A 200 8.47 10.60 2.17
CA TYR A 200 8.65 11.32 0.91
C TYR A 200 9.51 12.59 1.04
N GLY A 201 9.91 12.98 2.25
CA GLY A 201 10.69 14.20 2.47
C GLY A 201 10.57 14.77 3.88
N VAL A 202 11.32 15.83 4.13
CA VAL A 202 11.31 16.59 5.39
C VAL A 202 10.47 17.83 5.21
N VAL A 203 9.64 18.14 6.21
CA VAL A 203 8.90 19.40 6.30
C VAL A 203 9.32 20.08 7.58
N SER A 204 9.84 21.30 7.47
CA SER A 204 10.37 22.03 8.62
C SER A 204 9.69 23.39 8.80
N LYS A 205 9.57 23.82 10.06
CA LYS A 205 9.30 25.20 10.46
C LYS A 205 10.56 25.94 10.92
N ASP A 206 11.65 25.20 11.12
CA ASP A 206 12.97 25.69 11.53
C ASP A 206 13.98 25.31 10.45
N ASP A 207 14.43 26.29 9.67
CA ASP A 207 15.27 26.03 8.50
C ASP A 207 16.62 25.43 8.89
N TYR A 208 17.17 25.81 10.05
CA TYR A 208 18.47 25.31 10.51
C TYR A 208 18.36 23.85 10.92
N LEU A 209 17.45 23.54 11.84
CA LEU A 209 17.24 22.16 12.30
C LEU A 209 16.76 21.27 11.16
N GLY A 210 15.91 21.80 10.27
CA GLY A 210 15.43 21.11 9.08
C GLY A 210 16.56 20.71 8.15
N LYS A 211 17.50 21.63 7.88
CA LYS A 211 18.68 21.35 7.04
C LYS A 211 19.60 20.33 7.69
N THR A 212 19.86 20.45 8.99
CA THR A 212 20.66 19.46 9.73
C THR A 212 20.06 18.07 9.66
N VAL A 213 18.74 17.94 9.85
CA VAL A 213 18.02 16.67 9.73
C VAL A 213 18.12 16.11 8.30
N GLU A 214 17.95 16.96 7.28
CA GLU A 214 18.12 16.52 5.89
C GLU A 214 19.53 16.01 5.59
N ASP A 215 20.56 16.71 6.05
CA ASP A 215 21.95 16.35 5.81
C ASP A 215 22.30 15.00 6.47
N ILE A 216 21.89 14.81 7.74
CA ILE A 216 22.02 13.52 8.45
C ILE A 216 21.33 12.38 7.68
N LEU A 217 20.13 12.63 7.14
CA LEU A 217 19.37 11.61 6.42
C LEU A 217 19.93 11.34 5.02
N LYS A 218 20.53 12.33 4.35
CA LYS A 218 21.22 12.18 3.06
C LYS A 218 22.49 11.34 3.21
N GLU A 219 23.28 11.55 4.27
CA GLU A 219 24.50 10.76 4.55
C GLU A 219 24.22 9.25 4.67
N LYS A 220 23.03 8.88 5.14
CA LYS A 220 22.58 7.49 5.27
C LYS A 220 21.76 6.96 4.08
N GLU A 221 21.66 7.73 3.00
CA GLU A 221 20.82 7.43 1.82
C GLU A 221 19.33 7.24 2.15
N PHE A 222 18.86 7.74 3.29
CA PHE A 222 17.43 7.71 3.63
C PHE A 222 16.65 8.69 2.75
N LEU A 223 17.26 9.80 2.36
CA LEU A 223 16.76 10.79 1.39
C LEU A 223 17.78 10.93 0.25
N ILE A 224 17.31 11.05 -1.01
CA ILE A 224 18.13 11.45 -2.18
C ILE A 224 17.67 12.82 -2.64
#